data_AF-A0A955WP95-F1
#
_entry.id   AF-A0A955WP95-F1
#
_cell.length_a   1.000
_cell.length_b   1.000
_cell.length_c   1.000
_cell.angle_alpha   90.00
_cell.angle_beta   90.00
_cell.angle_gamma   90.00
#
_symmetry.space_group_name_H-M   'P 1'
#
loop_
_entity.id
_entity.type
_entity.pdbx_description
1 polymer ?
#
loop_
_entity_poly.entity_id
_entity_poly.type
_entity_poly.pdbx_seq_one_letter_code
_entity_poly.pdbx_strand_id
1 'polypeptide(L)'
;LDVLLVLGLWERVELGVDLPVHYAGGSGIEEDGVAFGDIRLLTKFRLVGLEKDSGAGVAIAVPVSFPSGDADKYVGGGQVIANPKLILEARGAGVQFAANGGVRIRPEEQQVEGNLELGTEVTYGAMLGVHLGSEDVVAIGEAFGAAAITDIRADSRSNPLEALVGLRTLTLPGAVITVGGGVGII
;
A
#
# COMPACT_ATOMS: atom_id res chain seq x y z
N LEU A 1 -4.72 2.93 12.58
CA LEU A 1 -5.93 2.09 12.48
C LEU A 1 -6.63 2.53 11.22
N ASP A 2 -7.05 1.63 10.37
CA ASP A 2 -7.71 2.02 9.12
C ASP A 2 -9.11 1.42 9.05
N VAL A 3 -10.05 2.18 8.49
CA VAL A 3 -11.39 1.71 8.17
C VAL A 3 -11.51 1.61 6.66
N LEU A 4 -11.64 0.39 6.17
CA LEU A 4 -11.68 0.09 4.74
C LEU A 4 -12.99 -0.60 4.36
N LEU A 5 -13.70 -0.04 3.38
CA LEU A 5 -14.84 -0.66 2.72
C LEU A 5 -14.46 -0.97 1.27
N VAL A 6 -14.75 -2.19 0.80
CA VAL A 6 -14.45 -2.62 -0.56
C VAL A 6 -15.65 -3.35 -1.17
N LEU A 7 -15.95 -3.04 -2.43
CA LEU A 7 -16.99 -3.64 -3.24
C LEU A 7 -16.38 -4.22 -4.52
N GLY A 8 -16.52 -5.53 -4.70
CA GLY A 8 -16.17 -6.24 -5.93
C GLY A 8 -17.37 -6.29 -6.89
N LEU A 9 -17.15 -5.94 -8.15
CA LEU A 9 -18.16 -5.91 -9.21
C LEU A 9 -17.71 -6.78 -10.39
N TRP A 10 -18.59 -7.69 -10.81
CA TRP A 10 -18.42 -8.56 -11.99
C TRP A 10 -17.09 -9.33 -12.03
N GLU A 11 -16.50 -9.62 -10.87
CA GLU A 11 -15.17 -10.25 -10.74
C GLU A 11 -14.03 -9.52 -11.46
N ARG A 12 -14.24 -8.27 -11.88
CA ARG A 12 -13.30 -7.51 -12.70
C ARG A 12 -12.95 -6.16 -12.13
N VAL A 13 -13.88 -5.52 -11.44
CA VAL A 13 -13.69 -4.19 -10.89
C VAL A 13 -13.81 -4.27 -9.38
N GLU A 14 -12.93 -3.58 -8.68
CA GLU A 14 -13.01 -3.40 -7.25
C GLU A 14 -12.94 -1.91 -6.95
N LEU A 15 -13.89 -1.44 -6.14
CA LEU A 15 -13.97 -0.06 -5.66
C LEU A 15 -13.90 -0.09 -4.15
N GLY A 16 -13.02 0.69 -3.56
CA GLY A 16 -12.86 0.78 -2.12
C GLY A 16 -12.68 2.20 -1.63
N VAL A 17 -13.03 2.41 -0.37
CA VAL A 17 -12.79 3.66 0.37
C VAL A 17 -12.05 3.31 1.65
N ASP A 18 -10.91 3.96 1.85
CA ASP A 18 -10.02 3.82 3.00
C ASP A 18 -10.02 5.13 3.80
N LEU A 19 -10.24 5.04 5.11
CA LEU A 19 -10.12 6.15 6.05
C LEU A 19 -9.08 5.81 7.12
N PRO A 20 -7.89 6.41 7.05
CA PRO A 20 -6.88 6.26 8.08
C PRO A 20 -7.26 7.01 9.36
N VAL A 21 -7.09 6.34 10.49
CA VAL A 21 -7.33 6.86 11.84
C VAL A 21 -6.05 6.73 12.65
N HIS A 22 -5.55 7.86 13.09
CA HIS A 22 -4.32 7.99 13.85
C HIS A 22 -4.64 8.46 15.27
N TYR A 23 -3.78 8.06 16.21
CA TYR A 23 -3.65 8.79 17.46
C TYR A 23 -2.42 9.66 17.34
N ALA A 24 -2.60 10.97 17.32
CA ALA A 24 -1.55 11.95 17.18
C ALA A 24 -1.26 12.55 18.56
N GLY A 25 0.01 12.59 18.96
CA GLY A 25 0.42 13.28 20.17
C GLY A 25 1.93 13.51 20.21
N GLY A 26 2.36 14.55 20.92
CA GLY A 26 3.77 14.92 21.05
C GLY A 26 4.09 16.39 20.84
N SER A 27 5.38 16.73 20.86
CA SER A 27 5.85 18.12 20.73
C SER A 27 5.51 18.69 19.35
N GLY A 28 4.81 19.83 19.33
CA GLY A 28 4.41 20.53 18.11
C GLY A 28 2.98 20.25 17.65
N ILE A 29 2.27 19.31 18.29
CA ILE A 29 0.85 19.07 18.05
C ILE A 29 0.04 19.94 19.02
N GLU A 30 -0.96 20.65 18.51
CA GLU A 30 -1.77 21.57 19.33
C GLU A 30 -2.59 20.84 20.39
N GLU A 31 -3.17 19.69 20.02
CA GLU A 31 -3.94 18.83 20.93
C GLU A 31 -3.71 17.34 20.63
N ASP A 32 -3.22 16.61 21.64
CA ASP A 32 -3.13 15.15 21.61
C ASP A 32 -4.53 14.54 21.41
N GLY A 33 -4.67 13.60 20.49
CA GLY A 33 -5.91 12.87 20.34
C GLY A 33 -6.05 12.14 19.01
N VAL A 34 -7.29 11.71 18.75
CA VAL A 34 -7.63 11.06 17.47
C VAL A 34 -7.53 12.09 16.35
N ALA A 35 -6.96 11.67 15.22
CA ALA A 35 -6.83 12.44 14.00
C ALA A 35 -7.18 11.54 12.81
N PHE A 36 -7.85 12.11 11.81
CA PHE A 36 -8.15 11.42 10.57
C PHE A 36 -7.10 11.78 9.52
N GLY A 37 -6.65 10.77 8.78
CA GLY A 37 -5.79 10.99 7.61
C GLY A 37 -6.59 11.22 6.34
N ASP A 38 -5.86 11.38 5.24
CA ASP A 38 -6.46 11.56 3.92
C ASP A 38 -7.30 10.35 3.53
N ILE A 39 -8.58 10.60 3.24
CA ILE A 39 -9.48 9.62 2.62
C ILE A 39 -8.90 9.16 1.30
N ARG A 40 -8.95 7.86 1.04
CA ARG A 40 -8.45 7.27 -0.21
C ARG A 40 -9.55 6.52 -0.95
N LEU A 41 -9.68 6.81 -2.23
CA LEU A 41 -10.44 6.00 -3.17
C LEU A 41 -9.50 4.97 -3.79
N LEU A 42 -9.83 3.69 -3.64
CA LEU A 42 -9.11 2.57 -4.19
C LEU A 42 -9.90 2.04 -5.39
N THR A 43 -9.29 2.04 -6.57
CA THR A 43 -9.89 1.41 -7.75
C THR A 43 -8.95 0.37 -8.31
N LYS A 44 -9.48 -0.80 -8.66
CA LYS A 44 -8.70 -1.89 -9.25
C LYS A 44 -9.48 -2.57 -10.37
N PHE A 45 -8.80 -2.80 -11.48
CA PHE A 45 -9.31 -3.42 -12.69
C PHE A 45 -8.48 -4.66 -13.00
N ARG A 46 -9.09 -5.84 -12.88
CA ARG A 46 -8.50 -7.10 -13.31
C ARG A 46 -8.53 -7.17 -14.84
N LEU A 47 -7.35 -7.28 -15.44
CA LEU A 47 -7.18 -7.44 -16.89
C LEU A 47 -7.20 -8.93 -17.26
N VAL A 48 -6.46 -9.74 -16.51
CA VAL A 48 -6.35 -11.20 -16.66
C VAL A 48 -6.46 -11.81 -15.26
N GLY A 49 -7.23 -12.89 -15.13
CA GLY A 49 -7.58 -13.49 -13.85
C GLY A 49 -7.02 -14.89 -13.64
N LEU A 50 -6.83 -15.23 -12.37
CA LEU A 50 -6.54 -16.57 -11.89
C LEU A 50 -7.79 -17.45 -12.00
N GLU A 51 -7.65 -18.66 -12.55
CA GLU A 51 -8.72 -19.66 -12.57
C GLU A 51 -8.60 -20.64 -11.41
N LYS A 52 -9.70 -20.74 -10.66
CA LYS A 52 -10.06 -21.74 -9.64
C LYS A 52 -9.09 -21.95 -8.48
N ASP A 53 -7.81 -22.23 -8.66
CA ASP A 53 -6.83 -22.40 -7.55
C ASP A 53 -5.36 -22.12 -7.93
N SER A 54 -5.07 -21.87 -9.22
CA SER A 54 -3.71 -21.63 -9.71
C SER A 54 -3.71 -20.78 -10.97
N GLY A 55 -2.56 -20.19 -11.31
CA GLY A 55 -2.40 -19.44 -12.56
C GLY A 55 -1.62 -18.15 -12.36
N ALA A 56 -1.78 -17.24 -13.33
CA ALA A 56 -1.27 -15.88 -13.27
C ALA A 56 -2.39 -14.86 -13.51
N GLY A 57 -2.26 -13.69 -12.90
CA GLY A 57 -3.19 -12.58 -13.02
C GLY A 57 -2.46 -11.27 -13.27
N VAL A 58 -3.16 -10.35 -13.92
CA VAL A 58 -2.69 -9.00 -14.17
C VAL A 58 -3.83 -8.03 -13.85
N ALA A 59 -3.53 -6.98 -13.10
CA ALA A 59 -4.46 -5.92 -12.79
C ALA A 59 -3.81 -4.55 -12.85
N ILE A 60 -4.62 -3.53 -13.05
CA ILE A 60 -4.23 -2.13 -12.85
C ILE A 60 -5.00 -1.61 -11.65
N ALA A 61 -4.33 -0.86 -10.76
CA ALA A 61 -4.99 -0.13 -9.70
C ALA A 61 -4.68 1.35 -9.80
N VAL A 62 -5.64 2.19 -9.43
CA VAL A 62 -5.49 3.65 -9.36
C VAL A 62 -6.01 4.13 -8.00
N PRO A 63 -5.21 4.01 -6.93
CA PRO A 63 -5.47 4.65 -5.66
C PRO A 63 -5.33 6.16 -5.79
N VAL A 64 -6.27 6.89 -5.21
CA VAL A 64 -6.26 8.35 -5.14
C VAL A 64 -6.53 8.77 -3.70
N SER A 65 -5.64 9.56 -3.11
CA SER A 65 -5.80 10.16 -1.78
C SER A 65 -6.25 11.61 -1.92
N PHE A 66 -7.20 12.03 -1.09
CA PHE A 66 -7.74 13.39 -1.09
C PHE A 66 -7.31 14.14 0.17
N PRO A 67 -6.94 15.43 0.05
CA PRO A 67 -6.42 16.24 1.16
C PRO A 67 -7.53 16.58 2.16
N SER A 68 -7.87 15.61 2.98
CA SER A 68 -8.99 15.63 3.92
C SER A 68 -8.55 15.32 5.34
N GLY A 69 -7.27 15.00 5.52
CA GLY A 69 -6.68 14.80 6.83
C GLY A 69 -6.58 16.09 7.64
N ASP A 70 -6.41 15.90 8.94
CA ASP A 70 -6.32 16.96 9.93
C ASP A 70 -4.95 17.68 9.86
N ALA A 71 -4.96 18.88 9.28
CA ALA A 71 -3.77 19.70 9.09
C ALA A 71 -3.14 20.17 10.41
N ASP A 72 -3.96 20.43 11.43
CA ASP A 72 -3.51 20.93 12.74
C ASP A 72 -2.77 19.84 13.54
N LYS A 73 -2.97 18.57 13.15
CA LYS A 73 -2.28 17.40 13.70
C LYS A 73 -1.23 16.82 12.77
N TYR A 74 -0.89 17.53 11.69
CA TYR A 74 0.05 17.11 10.65
C TYR A 74 -0.29 15.73 10.04
N VAL A 75 -1.58 15.42 9.93
CA VAL A 75 -2.05 14.16 9.36
C VAL A 75 -2.62 14.42 7.97
N GLY A 76 -1.95 13.92 6.94
CA GLY A 76 -2.35 14.08 5.54
C GLY A 76 -1.25 14.65 4.66
N GLY A 77 -1.41 14.52 3.34
CA GLY A 77 -0.46 14.99 2.34
C GLY A 77 -0.71 16.43 1.86
N GLY A 78 -1.79 17.08 2.31
CA GLY A 78 -2.13 18.46 1.98
C GLY A 78 -2.47 18.72 0.50
N GLN A 79 -2.44 17.69 -0.34
CA GLN A 79 -2.82 17.73 -1.75
C GLN A 79 -3.39 16.39 -2.20
N VAL A 80 -3.99 16.38 -3.39
CA VAL A 80 -4.42 15.13 -4.02
C VAL A 80 -3.20 14.31 -4.44
N ILE A 81 -3.21 13.00 -4.21
CA ILE A 81 -2.12 12.10 -4.62
C ILE A 81 -2.71 10.93 -5.39
N ALA A 82 -2.23 10.68 -6.61
CA ALA A 82 -2.61 9.51 -7.40
C ALA A 82 -1.43 8.53 -7.48
N ASN A 83 -1.68 7.22 -7.38
CA ASN A 83 -0.64 6.19 -7.51
C ASN A 83 -1.02 5.06 -8.47
N PRO A 84 -1.27 5.34 -9.77
CA PRO A 84 -1.52 4.30 -10.75
C PRO A 84 -0.41 3.24 -10.73
N LYS A 85 -0.80 1.96 -10.67
CA LYS A 85 0.12 0.84 -10.61
C LYS A 85 -0.36 -0.37 -11.40
N LEU A 86 0.59 -1.07 -11.99
CA LEU A 86 0.42 -2.41 -12.55
C LEU A 86 0.68 -3.44 -11.44
N ILE A 87 -0.14 -4.48 -11.40
CA ILE A 87 -0.07 -5.58 -10.45
C ILE A 87 0.02 -6.88 -11.23
N LEU A 88 0.98 -7.70 -10.86
CA LEU A 88 1.18 -9.06 -11.35
C LEU A 88 1.00 -10.00 -10.17
N GLU A 89 0.26 -11.09 -10.37
CA GLU A 89 0.12 -12.14 -9.38
C GLU A 89 0.29 -13.52 -10.04
N ALA A 90 0.79 -14.48 -9.28
CA ALA A 90 0.79 -15.88 -9.67
C ALA A 90 0.63 -16.76 -8.43
N ARG A 91 -0.07 -17.89 -8.56
CA ARG A 91 -0.17 -18.88 -7.49
C ARG A 91 -0.22 -20.31 -8.03
N GLY A 92 0.30 -21.25 -7.26
CA GLY A 92 0.27 -22.67 -7.55
C GLY A 92 1.17 -23.47 -6.62
N ALA A 93 0.86 -24.75 -6.44
CA ALA A 93 1.65 -25.69 -5.64
C ALA A 93 1.99 -25.19 -4.21
N GLY A 94 1.05 -24.52 -3.54
CA GLY A 94 1.25 -23.98 -2.19
C GLY A 94 2.16 -22.76 -2.12
N VAL A 95 2.46 -22.11 -3.25
CA VAL A 95 3.23 -20.87 -3.33
C VAL A 95 2.40 -19.81 -4.05
N GLN A 96 2.53 -18.57 -3.58
CA GLN A 96 1.95 -17.39 -4.21
C GLN A 96 3.00 -16.30 -4.34
N PHE A 97 2.94 -15.56 -5.42
CA PHE A 97 3.81 -14.43 -5.71
C PHE A 97 2.95 -13.25 -6.16
N ALA A 98 3.33 -12.05 -5.73
CA ALA A 98 2.78 -10.82 -6.26
C ALA A 98 3.90 -9.80 -6.46
N ALA A 99 3.76 -8.96 -7.48
CA ALA A 99 4.59 -7.79 -7.67
C ALA A 99 3.74 -6.63 -8.14
N ASN A 100 4.13 -5.42 -7.77
CA ASN A 100 3.51 -4.21 -8.27
C ASN A 100 4.55 -3.13 -8.57
N GLY A 101 4.24 -2.31 -9.56
CA GLY A 101 5.03 -1.15 -9.96
C GLY A 101 4.10 -0.02 -10.36
N GLY A 102 4.36 1.18 -9.86
CA GLY A 102 3.49 2.32 -10.06
C GLY A 102 4.22 3.64 -10.01
N VAL A 103 3.48 4.72 -10.27
CA VAL A 103 3.99 6.08 -10.28
C VAL A 103 3.14 6.90 -9.31
N ARG A 104 3.75 7.50 -8.29
CA ARG A 104 3.08 8.40 -7.35
C ARG A 104 3.19 9.82 -7.90
N ILE A 105 2.04 10.42 -8.16
CA ILE A 105 1.88 11.72 -8.79
C ILE A 105 1.29 12.69 -7.75
N ARG A 106 1.95 13.84 -7.61
CA ARG A 106 1.56 14.97 -6.77
C ARG A 106 1.38 16.19 -7.68
N PRO A 107 0.15 16.73 -7.86
CA PRO A 107 -0.10 17.83 -8.77
C PRO A 107 0.64 19.12 -8.38
N GLU A 108 0.87 19.35 -7.09
CA GLU A 108 1.57 20.52 -6.59
C GLU A 108 2.90 20.09 -5.96
N GLU A 109 4.00 20.63 -6.49
CA GLU A 109 5.32 20.43 -5.88
C GLU A 109 5.35 21.19 -4.55
N GLN A 110 5.32 20.46 -3.43
CA GLN A 110 5.52 21.06 -2.12
C GLN A 110 7.01 21.13 -1.82
N GLN A 111 7.54 22.35 -1.72
CA GLN A 111 8.86 22.60 -1.16
C GLN A 111 8.77 22.38 0.36
N VAL A 112 9.28 21.24 0.83
CA VAL A 112 9.52 21.06 2.27
C VAL A 112 10.83 21.76 2.60
N GLU A 113 10.87 22.53 3.70
CA GLU A 113 12.10 23.21 4.16
C GLU A 113 13.27 22.21 4.23
N GLY A 114 14.30 22.41 3.40
CA GLY A 114 15.48 21.53 3.35
C GLY A 114 15.87 20.95 1.98
N ASN A 115 15.43 21.52 0.85
CA ASN A 115 15.73 21.05 -0.52
C ASN A 115 15.22 19.62 -0.85
N LEU A 116 14.19 19.14 -0.16
CA LEU A 116 13.53 17.89 -0.55
C LEU A 116 12.37 18.22 -1.49
N GLU A 117 12.60 18.10 -2.79
CA GLU A 117 11.54 18.16 -3.80
C GLU A 117 10.72 16.86 -3.71
N LEU A 118 9.54 16.91 -3.07
CA LEU A 118 8.58 15.80 -3.08
C LEU A 118 7.90 15.74 -4.46
N GLY A 119 8.65 15.30 -5.46
CA GLY A 119 8.21 15.17 -6.85
C GLY A 119 7.50 13.85 -7.17
N THR A 120 7.45 13.51 -8.46
CA THR A 120 6.91 12.23 -8.93
C THR A 120 7.86 11.08 -8.57
N GLU A 121 7.33 10.03 -7.95
CA GLU A 121 8.11 8.86 -7.49
C GLU A 121 7.67 7.59 -8.22
N VAL A 122 8.59 6.67 -8.44
CA VAL A 122 8.28 5.28 -8.80
C VAL A 122 8.09 4.49 -7.51
N THR A 123 6.96 3.81 -7.36
CA THR A 123 6.71 2.88 -6.26
C THR A 123 6.81 1.45 -6.77
N TYR A 124 7.40 0.55 -5.99
CA TYR A 124 7.49 -0.85 -6.34
C TYR A 124 7.36 -1.75 -5.11
N GLY A 125 6.94 -2.98 -5.32
CA GLY A 125 6.92 -4.00 -4.28
C GLY A 125 6.78 -5.39 -4.83
N ALA A 126 7.27 -6.37 -4.07
CA ALA A 126 7.17 -7.79 -4.36
C ALA A 126 6.91 -8.58 -3.09
N MET A 127 6.08 -9.62 -3.21
CA MET A 127 5.67 -10.50 -2.13
C MET A 127 5.79 -11.95 -2.55
N LEU A 128 6.24 -12.78 -1.62
CA LEU A 128 6.21 -14.23 -1.70
C LEU A 128 5.41 -14.78 -0.52
N GLY A 129 4.48 -15.69 -0.79
CA GLY A 129 3.74 -16.44 0.20
C GLY A 129 3.91 -17.94 0.03
N VAL A 130 4.02 -18.67 1.13
CA VAL A 130 4.16 -20.13 1.16
C VAL A 130 3.19 -20.72 2.17
N HIS A 131 2.38 -21.69 1.74
CA HIS A 131 1.46 -22.41 2.61
C HIS A 131 2.22 -23.36 3.55
N LEU A 132 1.91 -23.31 4.85
CA LEU A 132 2.61 -24.04 5.90
C LEU A 132 1.82 -25.29 6.33
N GLY A 133 1.99 -26.39 5.59
CA GLY A 133 1.40 -27.70 5.93
C GLY A 133 -0.13 -27.78 5.89
N SER A 134 -0.81 -26.66 5.67
CA SER A 134 -2.26 -26.50 5.49
C SER A 134 -2.52 -25.35 4.52
N GLU A 135 -3.67 -25.34 3.86
CA GLU A 135 -4.05 -24.23 2.99
C GLU A 135 -4.42 -22.98 3.79
N ASP A 136 -4.73 -23.13 5.08
CA ASP A 136 -5.24 -22.08 5.95
C ASP A 136 -4.14 -21.22 6.58
N VAL A 137 -2.87 -21.63 6.51
CA VAL A 137 -1.75 -20.89 7.12
C VAL A 137 -0.70 -20.57 6.06
N VAL A 138 -0.39 -19.29 5.89
CA VAL A 138 0.56 -18.80 4.88
C VAL A 138 1.63 -17.96 5.55
N ALA A 139 2.91 -18.33 5.36
CA ALA A 139 4.03 -17.46 5.63
C ALA A 139 4.20 -16.48 4.48
N ILE A 140 4.37 -15.20 4.77
CA ILE A 140 4.47 -14.13 3.79
C ILE A 140 5.74 -13.32 4.06
N GLY A 141 6.51 -13.06 3.01
CA GLY A 141 7.57 -12.06 3.00
C GLY A 141 7.29 -11.03 1.91
N GLU A 142 7.50 -9.76 2.21
CA GLU A 142 7.30 -8.66 1.28
C GLU A 142 8.47 -7.68 1.36
N ALA A 143 8.86 -7.11 0.21
CA ALA A 143 9.75 -5.97 0.15
C ALA A 143 9.12 -4.92 -0.77
N PHE A 144 9.17 -3.66 -0.34
CA PHE A 144 8.59 -2.54 -1.10
C PHE A 144 9.37 -1.27 -0.86
N GLY A 145 9.24 -0.34 -1.79
CA GLY A 145 9.93 0.93 -1.72
C GLY A 145 9.38 1.96 -2.68
N ALA A 146 10.00 3.13 -2.64
CA ALA A 146 9.78 4.20 -3.58
C ALA A 146 11.12 4.80 -3.99
N ALA A 147 11.20 5.35 -5.19
CA ALA A 147 12.36 6.10 -5.65
C ALA A 147 11.96 7.33 -6.43
N ALA A 148 12.63 8.46 -6.22
CA ALA A 148 12.40 9.68 -6.97
C ALA A 148 12.81 9.51 -8.44
N ILE A 149 11.98 9.97 -9.38
CA ILE A 149 12.30 9.89 -10.83
C ILE A 149 13.49 10.79 -11.19
N THR A 150 13.60 11.95 -10.52
CA THR A 150 14.59 12.98 -10.82
C THR A 150 15.98 12.67 -10.26
N ASP A 151 16.07 11.87 -9.19
CA ASP A 151 17.36 11.50 -8.58
C ASP A 151 17.35 10.08 -7.99
N ILE A 152 17.52 9.09 -8.86
CA ILE A 152 17.65 7.66 -8.50
C ILE A 152 18.93 7.40 -7.66
N ARG A 153 19.87 8.36 -7.57
CA ARG A 153 21.11 8.26 -6.78
C ARG A 153 21.09 9.07 -5.47
N ALA A 154 19.97 9.73 -5.15
CA ALA A 154 19.82 10.48 -3.91
C ALA A 154 19.97 9.57 -2.66
N ASP A 155 20.32 10.21 -1.53
CA ASP A 155 20.46 9.63 -0.19
C ASP A 155 19.36 8.59 0.13
N SER A 156 19.65 7.64 1.03
CA SER A 156 18.70 6.60 1.44
C SER A 156 17.37 7.15 1.99
N ARG A 157 17.36 8.41 2.45
CA ARG A 157 16.15 9.16 2.85
C ARG A 157 15.17 9.42 1.70
N SER A 158 15.64 9.44 0.45
CA SER A 158 14.83 9.71 -0.74
C SER A 158 14.36 8.44 -1.45
N ASN A 159 14.93 7.28 -1.10
CA ASN A 159 14.66 5.99 -1.73
C ASN A 159 14.42 4.88 -0.69
N PRO A 160 13.35 4.96 0.11
CA PRO A 160 13.13 4.00 1.19
C PRO A 160 12.90 2.60 0.62
N LEU A 161 13.54 1.61 1.24
CA LEU A 161 13.28 0.20 1.01
C LEU A 161 12.97 -0.47 2.34
N GLU A 162 11.82 -1.11 2.41
CA GLU A 162 11.35 -1.81 3.60
C GLU A 162 11.12 -3.28 3.28
N ALA A 163 11.23 -4.11 4.31
CA ALA A 163 10.82 -5.50 4.25
C ALA A 163 9.92 -5.87 5.42
N LEU A 164 8.93 -6.71 5.14
CA LEU A 164 7.97 -7.27 6.08
C LEU A 164 8.05 -8.79 6.04
N VAL A 165 7.85 -9.41 7.19
CA VAL A 165 7.58 -10.85 7.31
C VAL A 165 6.39 -11.06 8.21
N GLY A 166 5.56 -12.06 7.90
CA GLY A 166 4.38 -12.36 8.70
C GLY A 166 3.77 -13.71 8.42
N LEU A 167 2.79 -14.05 9.25
CA LEU A 167 1.93 -15.21 9.13
C LEU A 167 0.50 -14.75 8.92
N ARG A 168 -0.17 -15.33 7.93
CA ARG A 168 -1.59 -15.14 7.67
C ARG A 168 -2.32 -16.44 7.94
N THR A 169 -3.40 -16.38 8.71
CA THR A 169 -4.32 -17.50 8.92
C THR A 169 -5.72 -17.17 8.40
N LEU A 170 -6.27 -18.08 7.61
CA LEU A 170 -7.66 -18.08 7.17
C LEU A 170 -8.47 -18.85 8.22
N THR A 171 -9.50 -18.22 8.76
CA THR A 171 -10.35 -18.81 9.82
C THR A 171 -11.78 -19.05 9.30
N LEU A 172 -12.58 -19.81 10.06
CA LEU A 172 -13.98 -20.15 9.74
C LEU A 172 -14.88 -18.90 9.58
N PRO A 173 -15.93 -19.00 8.75
CA PRO A 173 -15.92 -18.47 7.39
C PRO A 173 -15.86 -16.93 7.34
N GLY A 174 -14.77 -16.42 6.75
CA GLY A 174 -14.67 -15.04 6.27
C GLY A 174 -13.69 -14.13 7.03
N ALA A 175 -13.14 -14.59 8.16
CA ALA A 175 -12.14 -13.84 8.90
C ALA A 175 -10.71 -14.27 8.52
N VAL A 176 -9.84 -13.29 8.29
CA VAL A 176 -8.42 -13.48 8.00
C VAL A 176 -7.62 -12.70 9.03
N ILE A 177 -6.69 -13.36 9.70
CA ILE A 177 -5.80 -12.73 10.68
C ILE A 177 -4.39 -12.73 10.09
N THR A 178 -3.73 -11.59 10.07
CA THR A 178 -2.31 -11.48 9.68
C THR A 178 -1.53 -10.84 10.83
N VAL A 179 -0.42 -11.46 11.21
CA VAL A 179 0.52 -10.94 12.21
C VAL A 179 1.90 -10.92 11.59
N GLY A 180 2.62 -9.80 11.73
CA GLY A 180 3.94 -9.64 11.14
C GLY A 180 4.71 -8.47 11.74
N GLY A 181 5.93 -8.30 11.27
CA GLY A 181 6.81 -7.20 11.62
C GLY A 181 7.68 -6.79 10.44
N GLY A 182 8.22 -5.58 10.48
CA GLY A 182 9.02 -5.02 9.40
C GLY A 182 10.25 -4.27 9.87
N VAL A 183 11.15 -4.05 8.92
CA VAL A 183 12.38 -3.27 9.11
C VAL A 183 12.63 -2.41 7.88
N GLY A 184 13.20 -1.22 8.10
CA GLY A 184 13.83 -0.43 7.04
C GLY A 184 15.16 -1.06 6.66
N ILE A 185 15.40 -1.22 5.36
CA ILE A 185 16.64 -1.77 4.81
C ILE A 185 17.63 -0.65 4.49
N ILE A 186 17.15 0.44 3.86
CA ILE A 186 17.92 1.65 3.55
C ILE A 186 17.09 2.90 3.82
#